data_AF-A0A3L7X509-F1
#
_entry.id   AF-A0A3L7X509-F1
#
_cell.length_a   1.000
_cell.length_b   1.000
_cell.length_c   1.000
_cell.angle_alpha   90.00
_cell.angle_beta   90.00
_cell.angle_gamma   90.00
#
_symmetry.space_group_name_H-M   'P 1'
#
loop_
_entity.id
_entity.type
_entity.pdbx_description
1 polymer ?
#
loop_
_entity_poly.entity_id
_entity_poly.type
_entity_poly.pdbx_seq_one_letter_code
_entity_poly.pdbx_strand_id
1 'polypeptide(L)'
;MLDVIVSDRRVRLAQDRNTRPESRLRDLVAMAPPAVDFAARLREGRRATPAGARLRLIGEVKRASPSKGVFDADLDASKQALAYAAAGAAAISVLTEPDHFKGSLADLEAVRAAFGDDPDRPAVLRKEFIFDPYQVLEARAAGADALLLIVMMLEPPTLASLL
;
A
#
# COMPACT_ATOMS: atom_id res chain seq x y z
N MET A 1 -18.13 12.29 2.20
CA MET A 1 -17.05 11.58 2.92
C MET A 1 -15.86 11.35 1.99
N LEU A 2 -16.02 10.61 0.88
CA LEU A 2 -14.94 10.44 -0.11
C LEU A 2 -14.39 11.76 -0.62
N ASP A 3 -15.26 12.71 -0.98
CA ASP A 3 -14.84 14.03 -1.50
C ASP A 3 -13.96 14.82 -0.52
N VAL A 4 -14.25 14.71 0.78
CA VAL A 4 -13.47 15.35 1.85
C VAL A 4 -12.07 14.76 1.90
N ILE A 5 -11.98 13.42 1.93
CA ILE A 5 -10.69 12.71 1.95
C ILE A 5 -9.84 13.05 0.72
N VAL A 6 -10.46 13.08 -0.47
CA VAL A 6 -9.76 13.42 -1.72
C VAL A 6 -9.31 14.87 -1.72
N SER A 7 -10.14 15.79 -1.20
CA SER A 7 -9.78 17.20 -1.05
C SER A 7 -8.58 17.40 -0.12
N ASP A 8 -8.60 16.79 1.06
CA ASP A 8 -7.50 16.84 2.03
C ASP A 8 -6.22 16.24 1.42
N ARG A 9 -6.36 15.12 0.68
CA ARG A 9 -5.22 14.48 0.02
C ARG A 9 -4.60 15.37 -1.06
N ARG A 10 -5.38 16.16 -1.81
CA ARG A 10 -4.84 17.14 -2.78
C ARG A 10 -3.98 18.20 -2.12
N VAL A 11 -4.42 18.71 -0.96
CA VAL A 11 -3.63 19.68 -0.17
C VAL A 11 -2.30 19.04 0.28
N ARG A 12 -2.36 17.80 0.80
CA ARG A 12 -1.17 17.09 1.28
C ARG A 12 -0.22 16.70 0.16
N LEU A 13 -0.71 16.31 -1.02
CA LEU A 13 0.12 15.97 -2.18
C LEU A 13 1.03 17.14 -2.59
N ALA A 14 0.55 18.37 -2.53
CA ALA A 14 1.35 19.55 -2.80
C ALA A 14 2.51 19.71 -1.79
N GLN A 15 2.28 19.37 -0.52
CA GLN A 15 3.31 19.36 0.52
C GLN A 15 4.31 18.21 0.31
N ASP A 16 3.82 17.02 -0.04
CA ASP A 16 4.67 15.86 -0.33
C ASP A 16 5.64 16.14 -1.48
N ARG A 17 5.16 16.73 -2.58
CA ARG A 17 5.99 17.13 -3.74
C ARG A 17 7.14 18.08 -3.36
N ASN A 18 6.92 18.96 -2.38
CA ASN A 18 7.96 19.89 -1.91
C ASN A 18 9.02 19.19 -1.04
N THR A 19 8.62 18.19 -0.24
CA THR A 19 9.54 17.47 0.65
C THR A 19 10.27 16.33 -0.04
N ARG A 20 9.64 15.69 -1.03
CA ARG A 20 10.18 14.57 -1.81
C ARG A 20 9.97 14.84 -3.30
N PRO A 21 10.89 15.58 -3.95
CA PRO A 21 10.80 15.91 -5.36
C PRO A 21 10.78 14.66 -6.25
N GLU A 22 10.13 14.77 -7.41
CA GLU A 22 9.97 13.67 -8.35
C GLU A 22 11.31 13.10 -8.85
N SER A 23 12.33 13.94 -9.05
CA SER A 23 13.68 13.50 -9.42
C SER A 23 14.24 12.48 -8.43
N ARG A 24 14.12 12.78 -7.13
CA ARG A 24 14.55 11.87 -6.06
C ARG A 24 13.76 10.56 -6.05
N LEU A 25 12.45 10.61 -6.33
CA LEU A 25 11.64 9.40 -6.44
C LEU A 25 12.07 8.53 -7.61
N ARG A 26 12.40 9.12 -8.76
CA ARG A 26 12.91 8.40 -9.93
C ARG A 26 14.24 7.70 -9.62
N ASP A 27 15.15 8.35 -8.91
CA ASP A 27 16.41 7.73 -8.47
C ASP A 27 16.16 6.53 -7.54
N LEU A 28 15.25 6.68 -6.56
CA LEU A 28 14.88 5.59 -5.65
C LEU A 28 14.22 4.42 -6.39
N VAL A 29 13.34 4.70 -7.37
CA VAL A 29 12.70 3.67 -8.19
C VAL A 29 13.73 2.94 -9.05
N ALA A 30 14.72 3.64 -9.61
CA ALA A 30 15.77 3.03 -10.42
C ALA A 30 16.66 2.06 -9.62
N MET A 31 16.81 2.30 -8.31
CA MET A 31 17.55 1.43 -7.40
C MET A 31 16.69 0.36 -6.72
N ALA A 32 15.37 0.42 -6.86
CA ALA A 32 14.47 -0.52 -6.19
C ALA A 32 14.62 -1.93 -6.79
N PRO A 33 14.50 -3.00 -5.97
CA PRO A 33 14.41 -4.36 -6.51
C PRO A 33 13.18 -4.48 -7.43
N PRO A 34 13.02 -5.57 -8.22
CA PRO A 34 11.80 -5.79 -8.99
C PRO A 34 10.54 -5.86 -8.10
N ALA A 35 9.39 -5.49 -8.67
CA ALA A 35 8.10 -5.66 -7.98
C ALA A 35 7.72 -7.14 -7.94
N VAL A 36 7.14 -7.60 -6.84
CA VAL A 36 6.44 -8.89 -6.81
C VAL A 36 5.17 -8.77 -7.65
N ASP A 37 4.91 -9.73 -8.54
CA ASP A 37 3.62 -9.78 -9.25
C ASP A 37 2.49 -10.02 -8.24
N PHE A 38 1.76 -8.94 -7.93
CA PHE A 38 0.69 -8.95 -6.94
C PHE A 38 -0.44 -9.91 -7.33
N ALA A 39 -0.82 -9.95 -8.60
CA ALA A 39 -1.91 -10.76 -9.09
C ALA A 39 -1.54 -12.25 -9.10
N ALA A 40 -0.32 -12.59 -9.54
CA ALA A 40 0.20 -13.94 -9.46
C ALA A 40 0.28 -14.41 -7.99
N ARG A 41 0.89 -13.61 -7.11
CA ARG A 41 1.04 -13.97 -5.69
C ARG A 41 -0.29 -14.24 -5.01
N LEU A 42 -1.32 -13.43 -5.31
CA LEU A 42 -2.67 -13.63 -4.77
C LEU A 42 -3.35 -14.89 -5.34
N ARG A 43 -3.18 -15.19 -6.64
CA ARG A 43 -3.77 -16.39 -7.28
C ARG A 43 -3.12 -17.68 -6.77
N GLU A 44 -1.81 -17.67 -6.60
CA GLU A 44 -1.04 -18.79 -6.04
C GLU A 44 -1.50 -19.09 -4.61
N GLY A 45 -1.63 -18.06 -3.77
CA GLY A 45 -1.94 -18.21 -2.36
C GLY A 45 -0.80 -18.89 -1.58
N ARG A 46 -0.64 -18.53 -0.31
CA ARG A 46 0.56 -18.96 0.45
C ARG A 46 0.39 -20.23 1.24
N ARG A 47 -0.78 -20.43 1.83
CA ARG A 47 -1.02 -21.51 2.79
C ARG A 47 -2.13 -22.43 2.31
N ALA A 48 -1.88 -23.74 2.29
CA ALA A 48 -2.92 -24.73 2.09
C ALA A 48 -3.82 -24.82 3.32
N THR A 49 -5.13 -24.88 3.08
CA THR A 49 -6.15 -25.20 4.08
C THR A 49 -6.19 -26.72 4.30
N PRO A 50 -6.79 -27.20 5.40
CA PRO A 50 -6.97 -28.64 5.63
C PRO A 50 -7.72 -29.36 4.48
N ALA A 51 -8.58 -28.64 3.75
CA ALA A 51 -9.33 -29.15 2.61
C ALA A 51 -8.56 -29.08 1.27
N GLY A 52 -7.27 -28.71 1.27
CA GLY A 52 -6.42 -28.65 0.09
C GLY A 52 -6.52 -27.37 -0.75
N ALA A 53 -7.49 -26.48 -0.49
CA ALA A 53 -7.55 -25.16 -1.12
C ALA A 53 -6.41 -24.25 -0.61
N ARG A 54 -5.93 -23.29 -1.40
CA ARG A 54 -4.92 -22.31 -0.98
C ARG A 54 -5.56 -20.99 -0.54
N LEU A 55 -5.10 -20.43 0.57
CA LEU A 55 -5.57 -19.16 1.10
C LEU A 55 -5.10 -17.99 0.23
N ARG A 56 -6.05 -17.19 -0.25
CA ARG A 56 -5.84 -16.02 -1.10
C ARG A 56 -6.31 -14.76 -0.36
N LEU A 57 -5.56 -14.38 0.66
CA LEU A 57 -5.92 -13.31 1.59
C LEU A 57 -5.01 -12.10 1.43
N ILE A 58 -5.61 -10.90 1.44
CA ILE A 58 -4.90 -9.63 1.61
C ILE A 58 -5.10 -9.18 3.07
N GLY A 59 -4.05 -9.22 3.88
CA GLY A 59 -4.09 -8.73 5.26
C GLY A 59 -3.95 -7.20 5.29
N GLU A 60 -4.89 -6.47 5.89
CA GLU A 60 -4.85 -5.01 5.93
C GLU A 60 -4.30 -4.49 7.26
N VAL A 61 -3.25 -3.67 7.18
CA VAL A 61 -2.68 -2.89 8.28
C VAL A 61 -3.39 -1.54 8.33
N LYS A 62 -4.16 -1.29 9.39
CA LYS A 62 -5.02 -0.10 9.52
C LYS A 62 -5.24 0.28 10.98
N ARG A 63 -4.92 1.53 11.33
CA ARG A 63 -5.10 2.08 12.70
C ARG A 63 -6.49 2.63 12.96
N ALA A 64 -7.08 3.30 11.98
CA ALA A 64 -8.40 3.91 12.13
C ALA A 64 -9.20 3.89 10.83
N SER A 65 -10.48 4.27 10.92
CA SER A 65 -11.29 4.63 9.76
C SER A 65 -12.36 5.67 10.14
N PRO A 66 -12.82 6.51 9.20
CA PRO A 66 -13.87 7.50 9.46
C PRO A 66 -15.16 6.93 10.07
N SER A 67 -15.54 5.71 9.67
CA SER A 67 -16.80 5.10 10.09
C SER A 67 -16.74 4.38 11.42
N LYS A 68 -15.54 3.99 11.90
CA LYS A 68 -15.37 3.17 13.11
C LYS A 68 -14.41 3.76 14.14
N GLY A 69 -13.83 4.91 13.88
CA GLY A 69 -12.83 5.52 14.75
C GLY A 69 -11.52 4.73 14.75
N VAL A 70 -10.79 4.80 15.88
CA VAL A 70 -9.50 4.13 16.08
C VAL A 70 -9.73 2.67 16.48
N PHE A 71 -9.08 1.75 15.77
CA PHE A 71 -9.01 0.33 16.12
C PHE A 71 -7.85 0.05 17.07
N ASP A 72 -6.67 0.57 16.72
CA ASP A 72 -5.43 0.42 17.48
C ASP A 72 -4.48 1.58 17.14
N ALA A 73 -4.24 2.47 18.10
CA ALA A 73 -3.36 3.63 17.92
C ALA A 73 -1.87 3.24 18.00
N ASP A 74 -1.54 2.19 18.75
CA ASP A 74 -0.17 1.77 19.05
C ASP A 74 0.31 0.66 18.10
N LEU A 75 -0.47 0.40 17.04
CA LEU A 75 -0.19 -0.62 16.04
C LEU A 75 1.20 -0.42 15.41
N ASP A 76 2.01 -1.47 15.52
CA ASP A 76 3.28 -1.63 14.84
C ASP A 76 3.04 -2.32 13.48
N ALA A 77 3.19 -1.54 12.40
CA ALA A 77 2.85 -1.99 11.04
C ALA A 77 3.68 -3.20 10.61
N SER A 78 4.98 -3.21 10.92
CA SER A 78 5.90 -4.30 10.61
C SER A 78 5.52 -5.58 11.33
N LYS A 79 5.27 -5.52 12.64
CA LYS A 79 4.85 -6.70 13.42
C LYS A 79 3.52 -7.26 12.93
N GLN A 80 2.56 -6.39 12.64
CA GLN A 80 1.25 -6.80 12.14
C GLN A 80 1.36 -7.48 10.77
N ALA A 81 2.18 -6.95 9.86
CA ALA A 81 2.42 -7.52 8.54
C ALA A 81 3.11 -8.89 8.61
N LEU A 82 4.13 -9.04 9.47
CA LEU A 82 4.80 -10.31 9.72
C LEU A 82 3.83 -11.36 10.27
N ALA A 83 2.96 -10.98 11.21
CA ALA A 83 1.93 -11.86 11.75
C ALA A 83 0.94 -12.32 10.67
N TYR A 84 0.50 -11.42 9.80
CA TYR A 84 -0.36 -11.78 8.66
C TYR A 84 0.34 -12.71 7.66
N ALA A 85 1.62 -12.45 7.36
CA ALA A 85 2.40 -13.31 6.48
C ALA A 85 2.53 -14.73 7.06
N ALA A 86 2.86 -14.85 8.34
CA ALA A 86 2.93 -16.12 9.06
C ALA A 86 1.59 -16.86 9.10
N ALA A 87 0.47 -16.13 9.16
CA ALA A 87 -0.88 -16.70 9.06
C ALA A 87 -1.24 -17.18 7.64
N GLY A 88 -0.48 -16.79 6.61
CA GLY A 88 -0.66 -17.19 5.22
C GLY A 88 -1.25 -16.11 4.31
N ALA A 89 -1.21 -14.82 4.69
CA ALA A 89 -1.66 -13.72 3.83
C ALA A 89 -0.77 -13.58 2.60
N ALA A 90 -1.36 -13.79 1.41
CA ALA A 90 -0.68 -13.73 0.12
C ALA A 90 -0.17 -12.32 -0.21
N ALA A 91 -0.88 -11.31 0.28
CA ALA A 91 -0.49 -9.92 0.18
C ALA A 91 -0.80 -9.15 1.47
N ILE A 92 -0.10 -8.03 1.65
CA ILE A 92 -0.31 -7.08 2.74
C ILE A 92 -0.76 -5.74 2.14
N SER A 93 -1.91 -5.24 2.59
CA SER A 93 -2.41 -3.90 2.27
C SER A 93 -2.03 -2.96 3.41
N VAL A 94 -1.36 -1.85 3.11
CA VAL A 94 -0.95 -0.87 4.12
C VAL A 94 -1.66 0.45 3.84
N LEU A 95 -2.48 0.93 4.79
CA LEU A 95 -3.08 2.27 4.71
C LEU A 95 -1.98 3.31 4.94
N THR A 96 -1.82 4.22 3.98
CA THR A 96 -0.82 5.30 4.08
C THR A 96 -1.43 6.69 4.19
N GLU A 97 -2.76 6.78 4.26
CA GLU A 97 -3.50 8.03 4.43
C GLU A 97 -3.47 8.47 5.92
N PRO A 98 -2.94 9.67 6.24
CA PRO A 98 -2.68 10.06 7.63
C PRO A 98 -3.85 10.76 8.33
N ASP A 99 -4.69 11.50 7.60
CA ASP A 99 -5.64 12.43 8.21
C ASP A 99 -6.87 11.68 8.76
N HIS A 100 -7.36 10.69 8.01
CA HIS A 100 -8.59 9.94 8.25
C HIS A 100 -8.35 8.49 8.72
N PHE A 101 -7.27 7.84 8.25
CA PHE A 101 -6.95 6.44 8.57
C PHE A 101 -5.78 6.28 9.54
N LYS A 102 -5.08 7.36 9.88
CA LYS A 102 -3.89 7.38 10.76
C LYS A 102 -2.79 6.42 10.27
N GLY A 103 -2.68 6.26 8.97
CA GLY A 103 -1.59 5.57 8.29
C GLY A 103 -0.46 6.51 7.94
N SER A 104 0.62 5.97 7.41
CA SER A 104 1.75 6.76 6.92
C SER A 104 2.51 6.02 5.82
N LEU A 105 3.29 6.75 5.04
CA LEU A 105 4.20 6.09 4.10
C LEU A 105 5.34 5.36 4.81
N ALA A 106 5.75 5.83 5.99
CA ALA A 106 6.73 5.15 6.83
C ALA A 106 6.25 3.75 7.25
N ASP A 107 4.93 3.55 7.45
CA ASP A 107 4.37 2.22 7.71
C ASP A 107 4.57 1.28 6.51
N LEU A 108 4.38 1.78 5.29
CA LEU A 108 4.59 1.00 4.06
C LEU A 108 6.07 0.62 3.91
N GLU A 109 6.98 1.57 4.13
CA GLU A 109 8.43 1.35 4.07
C GLU A 109 8.86 0.33 5.14
N ALA A 110 8.36 0.47 6.37
CA ALA A 110 8.65 -0.44 7.48
C ALA A 110 8.09 -1.84 7.24
N VAL A 111 6.90 -1.96 6.65
CA VAL A 111 6.32 -3.25 6.22
C VAL A 111 7.17 -3.89 5.13
N ARG A 112 7.59 -3.13 4.11
CA ARG A 112 8.46 -3.68 3.07
C ARG A 112 9.78 -4.14 3.66
N ALA A 113 10.43 -3.32 4.48
CA ALA A 113 11.72 -3.63 5.09
C ALA A 113 11.68 -4.86 5.99
N ALA A 114 10.57 -5.09 6.71
CA ALA A 114 10.40 -6.23 7.62
C ALA A 114 10.57 -7.60 6.94
N PHE A 115 10.33 -7.70 5.63
CA PHE A 115 10.50 -8.93 4.88
C PHE A 115 11.90 -9.12 4.28
N GLY A 116 12.81 -8.15 4.41
CA GLY A 116 14.16 -8.22 3.86
C GLY A 116 14.17 -8.58 2.37
N ASP A 117 15.10 -9.48 2.00
CA ASP A 117 15.29 -9.97 0.64
C ASP A 117 14.56 -11.29 0.35
N ASP A 118 13.59 -11.69 1.19
CA ASP A 118 12.84 -12.93 1.00
C ASP A 118 12.10 -12.91 -0.36
N PRO A 119 12.48 -13.79 -1.32
CA PRO A 119 11.81 -13.86 -2.63
C PRO A 119 10.39 -14.41 -2.52
N ASP A 120 10.13 -15.19 -1.46
CA ASP A 120 8.81 -15.67 -1.12
C ASP A 120 8.12 -14.78 -0.07
N ARG A 121 8.36 -13.46 -0.02
CA ARG A 121 7.54 -12.54 0.80
C ARG A 121 6.17 -12.22 0.19
N PRO A 122 5.14 -11.85 0.98
CA PRO A 122 3.87 -11.37 0.44
C PRO A 122 4.05 -10.14 -0.45
N ALA A 123 3.16 -9.97 -1.43
CA ALA A 123 3.11 -8.73 -2.20
C ALA A 123 2.57 -7.57 -1.33
N VAL A 124 3.11 -6.37 -1.47
CA VAL A 124 2.72 -5.20 -0.66
C VAL A 124 1.90 -4.23 -1.51
N LEU A 125 0.69 -3.93 -1.06
CA LEU A 125 -0.23 -2.97 -1.67
C LEU A 125 -0.22 -1.66 -0.88
N ARG A 126 0.05 -0.54 -1.56
CA ARG A 126 -0.23 0.79 -1.03
C ARG A 126 -1.73 1.06 -1.12
N LYS A 127 -2.40 1.14 0.04
CA LYS A 127 -3.81 1.49 0.14
C LYS A 127 -3.93 3.00 0.40
N GLU A 128 -4.34 3.73 -0.63
CA GLU A 128 -4.41 5.20 -0.64
C GLU A 128 -5.41 5.68 -1.72
N PHE A 129 -5.78 6.96 -1.67
CA PHE A 129 -6.54 7.73 -2.65
C PHE A 129 -5.61 8.33 -3.71
N ILE A 130 -5.32 7.55 -4.76
CA ILE A 130 -4.36 7.90 -5.81
C ILE A 130 -5.07 8.55 -7.00
N PHE A 131 -4.56 9.71 -7.42
CA PHE A 131 -5.07 10.49 -8.55
C PHE A 131 -3.98 11.23 -9.35
N ASP A 132 -2.71 11.03 -9.01
CA ASP A 132 -1.57 11.73 -9.62
C ASP A 132 -0.40 10.76 -9.87
N PRO A 133 0.27 10.79 -11.04
CA PRO A 133 1.43 9.95 -11.35
C PRO A 133 2.59 10.04 -10.33
N TYR A 134 2.73 11.18 -9.66
CA TYR A 134 3.67 11.32 -8.54
C TYR A 134 3.42 10.28 -7.45
N GLN A 135 2.16 9.99 -7.12
CA GLN A 135 1.81 9.01 -6.09
C GLN A 135 2.17 7.58 -6.53
N VAL A 136 2.21 7.30 -7.84
CA VAL A 136 2.68 6.03 -8.41
C VAL A 136 4.19 5.87 -8.18
N LEU A 137 4.97 6.89 -8.52
CA LEU A 137 6.41 6.93 -8.25
C LEU A 137 6.70 6.81 -6.75
N GLU A 138 5.96 7.54 -5.93
CA GLU A 138 6.09 7.50 -4.48
C GLU A 138 5.76 6.11 -3.91
N ALA A 139 4.71 5.44 -4.42
CA ALA A 139 4.36 4.09 -4.00
C ALA A 139 5.50 3.11 -4.31
N ARG A 140 6.06 3.18 -5.53
CA ARG A 140 7.16 2.31 -5.94
C ARG A 140 8.44 2.58 -5.15
N ALA A 141 8.78 3.85 -4.94
CA ALA A 141 9.94 4.26 -4.16
C ALA A 141 9.85 3.78 -2.70
N ALA A 142 8.65 3.77 -2.12
CA ALA A 142 8.38 3.23 -0.79
C ALA A 142 8.31 1.68 -0.74
N GLY A 143 8.47 1.01 -1.88
CA GLY A 143 8.56 -0.45 -1.96
C GLY A 143 7.23 -1.18 -2.15
N ALA A 144 6.16 -0.48 -2.56
CA ALA A 144 4.90 -1.14 -2.93
C ALA A 144 5.06 -1.95 -4.23
N ASP A 145 4.45 -3.13 -4.26
CA ASP A 145 4.33 -4.00 -5.44
C ASP A 145 3.05 -3.71 -6.23
N ALA A 146 2.03 -3.13 -5.57
CA ALA A 146 0.79 -2.69 -6.17
C ALA A 146 0.27 -1.42 -5.49
N LEU A 147 -0.68 -0.76 -6.15
CA LEU A 147 -1.36 0.42 -5.63
C LEU A 147 -2.87 0.34 -5.90
N LEU A 148 -3.67 1.05 -5.09
CA LEU A 148 -5.13 1.11 -5.26
C LEU A 148 -5.53 2.24 -6.21
N LEU A 149 -6.37 1.94 -7.20
CA LEU A 149 -7.09 2.93 -7.99
C LEU A 149 -8.59 2.81 -7.71
N ILE A 150 -9.24 3.93 -7.37
CA ILE A 150 -10.68 3.99 -7.06
C ILE A 150 -11.38 4.68 -8.23
N VAL A 151 -12.08 3.92 -9.06
CA VAL A 151 -12.74 4.43 -10.28
C VAL A 151 -13.72 5.57 -9.98
N MET A 152 -14.41 5.53 -8.84
CA MET A 152 -15.40 6.56 -8.46
C MET A 152 -14.79 7.98 -8.27
N MET A 153 -13.48 8.09 -8.06
CA MET A 153 -12.80 9.39 -7.89
C MET A 153 -11.91 9.78 -9.08
N LEU A 154 -11.88 8.98 -10.14
CA LEU A 154 -10.98 9.16 -11.29
C LEU A 154 -11.77 9.30 -12.58
N GLU A 155 -11.52 10.39 -13.29
CA GLU A 155 -11.96 10.53 -14.67
C GLU A 155 -11.21 9.54 -15.57
N PRO A 156 -11.82 9.02 -16.65
CA PRO A 156 -11.19 8.04 -17.52
C PRO A 156 -9.79 8.41 -18.03
N PRO A 157 -9.50 9.67 -18.43
CA PRO A 157 -8.14 10.07 -18.83
C PRO A 157 -7.13 9.97 -17.69
N THR A 158 -7.52 10.34 -16.46
CA THR A 158 -6.65 10.24 -15.28
C THR A 158 -6.42 8.78 -14.92
N LEU A 159 -7.46 7.95 -14.92
CA LEU A 159 -7.32 6.51 -14.68
C LEU A 159 -6.33 5.88 -15.67
N ALA A 160 -6.48 6.17 -16.97
CA ALA A 160 -5.58 5.65 -18.00
C ALA A 160 -4.12 6.08 -17.81
N SER A 161 -3.87 7.29 -17.30
CA SER A 161 -2.50 7.78 -17.03
C SER A 161 -1.80 7.11 -15.83
N LEU A 162 -2.54 6.34 -15.02
CA LEU A 162 -2.06 5.69 -13.79
C LEU A 162 -1.87 4.17 -13.96
N LEU A 163 -2.21 3.61 -15.12
CA LEU A 163 -2.06 2.20 -15.49
C LEU A 163 -0.73 1.97 -16.22
#